data_AF-A0A2H0BIA4-F1
#
_entry.id   AF-A0A2H0BIA4-F1
#
_cell.length_a   1.000
_cell.length_b   1.000
_cell.length_c   1.000
_cell.angle_alpha   90.00
_cell.angle_beta   90.00
_cell.angle_gamma   90.00
#
_symmetry.space_group_name_H-M   'P 1'
#
loop_
_entity.id
_entity.type
_entity.pdbx_description
1 polymer ?
#
loop_
_entity_poly.entity_id
_entity_poly.type
_entity_poly.pdbx_seq_one_letter_code
_entity_poly.pdbx_strand_id
1 'polypeptide(L)'
;MKRWNWLKNSAATIPPLLLMAFLVQYTNMINFNNKDLLEIALTHKSCLNENPDLKESNERLEFLGDAILEFVITETLYKSFPDKQEGYLTTLRSNLVNTQNLAEVAKK
;
A
#
# COMPACT_ATOMS: atom_id res chain seq x y z
N MET A 1 -10.27 18.28 36.61
CA MET A 1 -10.26 17.10 35.73
C MET A 1 -9.50 17.49 34.46
N LYS A 2 -8.23 17.08 34.37
CA LYS A 2 -7.20 17.69 33.50
C LYS A 2 -7.32 17.17 32.07
N ARG A 3 -7.57 18.08 31.14
CA ARG A 3 -7.64 17.90 29.69
C ARG A 3 -6.25 18.21 29.11
N TRP A 4 -5.76 17.36 28.21
CA TRP A 4 -4.58 17.52 27.34
C TRP A 4 -3.20 17.42 27.99
N ASN A 5 -2.59 16.23 27.92
CA ASN A 5 -1.15 16.03 28.17
C ASN A 5 -0.48 15.11 27.12
N TRP A 6 -1.10 14.93 25.95
CA TRP A 6 -0.64 13.98 24.92
C TRP A 6 0.34 14.55 23.88
N LEU A 7 0.72 15.83 23.98
CA LEU A 7 1.60 16.49 22.99
C LEU A 7 3.05 16.71 23.47
N LYS A 8 3.52 15.99 24.49
CA LYS A 8 4.82 16.26 25.12
C LYS A 8 5.86 15.13 25.08
N ASN A 9 5.73 14.10 24.26
CA ASN A 9 6.86 13.20 24.05
C ASN A 9 6.94 12.61 22.64
N SER A 10 8.19 12.60 22.15
CA SER A 10 8.68 12.21 20.83
C SER A 10 8.24 10.83 20.35
N ALA A 11 8.16 10.70 19.02
CA ALA A 11 7.95 9.46 18.24
C ALA A 11 6.54 8.84 18.29
N ALA A 12 5.49 9.66 18.16
CA ALA A 12 4.14 9.14 17.93
C ALA A 12 4.01 8.62 16.50
N THR A 13 4.14 7.30 16.32
CA THR A 13 3.52 6.61 15.20
C THR A 13 2.05 7.01 15.18
N ILE A 14 1.60 7.52 14.03
CA ILE A 14 0.18 7.80 13.78
C ILE A 14 -0.59 6.53 14.15
N PRO A 15 -1.60 6.58 15.03
CA PRO A 15 -2.44 5.42 15.32
C PRO A 15 -2.90 4.83 13.99
N PRO A 16 -2.82 3.51 13.74
CA PRO A 16 -3.20 2.91 12.46
C PRO A 16 -4.58 3.37 11.96
N LEU A 17 -5.50 3.62 12.89
CA LEU A 17 -6.84 4.15 12.65
C LEU A 17 -6.86 5.59 12.06
N LEU A 18 -5.87 6.42 12.38
CA LEU A 18 -5.76 7.79 11.85
C LEU A 18 -5.12 7.80 10.45
N LEU A 19 -4.22 6.86 10.16
CA LEU A 19 -3.72 6.63 8.79
C LEU A 19 -4.84 6.07 7.90
N MET A 20 -5.63 5.13 8.42
CA MET A 20 -6.84 4.61 7.77
C MET A 20 -7.81 5.72 7.39
N ALA A 21 -8.16 6.60 8.33
CA ALA A 21 -9.08 7.70 8.07
C ALA A 21 -8.59 8.66 6.97
N PHE A 22 -7.27 8.90 6.92
CA PHE A 22 -6.65 9.77 5.92
C PHE A 22 -6.62 9.12 4.51
N LEU A 23 -6.35 7.82 4.44
CA LEU A 23 -6.34 7.06 3.16
C LEU A 23 -7.76 6.82 2.62
N VAL A 24 -8.75 6.59 3.49
CA VAL A 24 -10.16 6.50 3.12
C VAL A 24 -10.64 7.76 2.39
N GLN A 25 -10.14 8.95 2.77
CA GLN A 25 -10.49 10.20 2.11
C GLN A 25 -9.98 10.30 0.66
N TYR A 26 -8.83 9.68 0.35
CA TYR A 26 -8.29 9.57 -1.01
C TYR A 26 -9.00 8.48 -1.84
N THR A 27 -9.54 7.44 -1.21
CA THR A 27 -10.31 6.39 -1.91
C THR A 27 -11.68 6.82 -2.41
N ASN A 28 -12.17 8.02 -2.08
CA ASN A 28 -13.50 8.49 -2.50
C ASN A 28 -13.71 8.62 -4.04
N MET A 29 -12.67 8.41 -4.86
CA MET A 29 -12.80 8.27 -6.31
C MET A 29 -13.06 6.82 -6.78
N ILE A 30 -12.94 5.83 -5.89
CA ILE A 30 -13.13 4.40 -6.16
C ILE A 30 -14.18 3.86 -5.20
N ASN A 31 -15.34 3.44 -5.71
CA ASN A 31 -16.39 2.88 -4.87
C ASN A 31 -16.09 1.40 -4.58
N PHE A 32 -15.65 1.09 -3.36
CA PHE A 32 -15.40 -0.29 -2.93
C PHE A 32 -16.73 -0.98 -2.63
N ASN A 33 -17.07 -2.00 -3.43
CA ASN A 33 -18.25 -2.84 -3.17
C ASN A 33 -18.17 -3.56 -1.82
N ASN A 34 -16.96 -3.86 -1.34
CA ASN A 34 -16.73 -4.47 -0.04
C ASN A 34 -15.73 -3.61 0.75
N LYS A 35 -16.22 -2.94 1.80
CA LYS A 35 -15.40 -2.08 2.66
C LYS A 35 -14.47 -2.88 3.57
N ASP A 36 -14.83 -4.11 3.91
CA ASP A 36 -14.01 -4.99 4.75
C ASP A 36 -12.69 -5.31 4.06
N LEU A 37 -12.68 -5.42 2.72
CA LEU A 37 -11.44 -5.61 1.95
C LEU A 37 -10.51 -4.39 2.04
N LEU A 38 -11.06 -3.18 2.09
CA LEU A 38 -10.27 -1.97 2.27
C LEU A 38 -9.65 -1.93 3.66
N GLU A 39 -10.41 -2.31 4.69
CA GLU A 39 -9.89 -2.42 6.05
C GLU A 39 -8.76 -3.45 6.15
N ILE A 40 -8.91 -4.61 5.52
CA ILE A 40 -7.84 -5.64 5.48
C ILE A 40 -6.61 -5.10 4.72
N ALA A 41 -6.79 -4.45 3.57
CA ALA A 41 -5.68 -3.93 2.75
C ALA A 41 -4.81 -2.91 3.50
N LEU A 42 -5.40 -2.18 4.44
CA LEU A 42 -4.72 -1.17 5.24
C LEU A 42 -4.24 -1.72 6.60
N THR A 43 -4.52 -2.97 6.93
CA THR A 43 -4.13 -3.60 8.21
C THR A 43 -2.76 -4.26 8.09
N HIS A 44 -1.73 -3.57 8.57
CA HIS A 44 -0.37 -4.13 8.65
C HIS A 44 -0.28 -5.22 9.74
N LYS A 45 0.57 -6.24 9.54
CA LYS A 45 0.77 -7.36 10.48
C LYS A 45 1.11 -6.95 11.92
N SER A 46 1.76 -5.80 12.12
CA SER A 46 2.03 -5.27 13.47
C SER A 46 0.73 -5.01 14.25
N CYS A 47 -0.36 -4.65 13.57
CA CYS A 47 -1.66 -4.40 14.19
C CYS A 47 -2.32 -5.69 14.69
N LEU A 48 -2.06 -6.83 14.04
CA LEU A 48 -2.55 -8.15 14.49
C LEU A 48 -1.94 -8.55 15.83
N ASN A 49 -0.66 -8.24 16.04
CA ASN A 49 0.02 -8.57 17.29
C ASN A 49 -0.53 -7.79 18.49
N GLU A 50 -1.13 -6.62 18.24
CA GLU A 50 -1.69 -5.73 19.28
C GLU A 50 -3.21 -5.90 19.45
N ASN A 51 -3.92 -6.47 18.47
CA ASN A 51 -5.38 -6.61 18.48
C ASN A 51 -5.79 -8.04 18.11
N PRO A 52 -6.03 -8.93 19.09
CA PRO A 52 -6.39 -10.32 18.84
C PRO A 52 -7.72 -10.51 18.11
N ASP A 53 -8.57 -9.47 18.05
CA ASP A 53 -9.85 -9.49 17.36
C ASP A 53 -9.72 -9.36 15.83
N LEU A 54 -8.58 -8.85 15.35
CA LEU A 54 -8.28 -8.76 13.92
C LEU A 54 -7.81 -10.12 13.41
N LYS A 55 -8.43 -10.59 12.33
CA LYS A 55 -8.23 -11.95 11.82
C LYS A 55 -7.21 -12.06 10.71
N GLU A 56 -7.01 -11.00 9.93
CA GLU A 56 -6.20 -11.04 8.70
C GLU A 56 -5.38 -9.75 8.53
N SER A 57 -4.13 -9.91 8.06
CA SER A 57 -3.25 -8.83 7.63
C SER A 57 -3.43 -8.58 6.14
N ASN A 58 -2.87 -7.47 5.67
CA ASN A 58 -2.79 -7.12 4.26
C ASN A 58 -1.87 -8.04 3.42
N GLU A 59 -1.08 -8.95 4.02
CA GLU A 59 -0.03 -9.70 3.31
C GLU A 59 -0.56 -10.52 2.11
N ARG A 60 -1.78 -11.07 2.20
CA ARG A 60 -2.40 -11.78 1.07
C ARG A 60 -2.81 -10.84 -0.06
N LEU A 61 -3.30 -9.65 0.29
CA LEU A 61 -3.68 -8.63 -0.69
C LEU A 61 -2.44 -7.97 -1.30
N GLU A 62 -1.37 -7.81 -0.53
CA GLU A 62 -0.06 -7.37 -0.99
C GLU A 62 0.50 -8.36 -2.02
N PHE A 63 0.49 -9.66 -1.71
CA PHE A 63 0.92 -10.71 -2.64
C PHE A 63 0.14 -10.68 -3.98
N LEU A 64 -1.19 -10.54 -3.91
CA LEU A 64 -2.01 -10.42 -5.11
C LEU A 64 -1.74 -9.11 -5.86
N GLY A 65 -1.60 -8.00 -5.14
CA GLY A 65 -1.34 -6.68 -5.69
C GLY A 65 0.00 -6.60 -6.42
N ASP A 66 1.03 -7.25 -5.89
CA ASP A 66 2.37 -7.32 -6.49
C ASP A 66 2.33 -8.01 -7.87
N ALA A 67 1.65 -9.16 -7.96
CA ALA A 67 1.48 -9.87 -9.23
C ALA A 67 0.67 -9.06 -10.26
N ILE A 68 -0.38 -8.36 -9.83
CA ILE A 68 -1.18 -7.50 -10.71
C ILE A 68 -0.34 -6.30 -11.20
N LEU A 69 0.40 -5.67 -10.29
CA LEU A 69 1.26 -4.53 -10.62
C LEU A 69 2.37 -4.92 -11.59
N GLU A 70 3.03 -6.06 -11.34
CA GLU A 70 4.04 -6.61 -12.22
C GLU A 70 3.46 -6.86 -13.62
N PHE A 71 2.26 -7.45 -13.70
CA PHE A 71 1.59 -7.71 -14.97
C PHE A 71 1.30 -6.41 -15.73
N VAL A 72 0.65 -5.42 -15.11
CA VAL A 72 0.27 -4.15 -15.76
C VAL A 72 1.50 -3.41 -16.29
N ILE A 73 2.60 -3.38 -15.52
CA ILE A 73 3.84 -2.74 -15.93
C ILE A 73 4.50 -3.53 -17.06
N THR A 74 4.56 -4.85 -16.95
CA THR A 74 5.12 -5.71 -18.01
C THR A 74 4.37 -5.53 -19.32
N GLU A 75 3.04 -5.52 -19.28
CA GLU A 75 2.19 -5.28 -20.46
C GLU A 75 2.45 -3.90 -21.07
N THR A 76 2.54 -2.87 -20.22
CA THR A 76 2.81 -1.49 -20.66
C THR A 76 4.18 -1.37 -21.33
N LEU A 77 5.23 -1.97 -20.74
CA LEU A 77 6.58 -1.96 -21.29
C LEU A 77 6.65 -2.73 -22.61
N TYR A 78 6.01 -3.90 -22.69
CA TYR A 78 5.95 -4.70 -23.91
C TYR A 78 5.32 -3.91 -25.07
N LYS A 79 4.19 -3.22 -24.83
CA LYS A 79 3.51 -2.41 -25.85
C LYS A 79 4.29 -1.14 -26.21
N SER A 80 4.98 -0.53 -25.26
CA SER A 80 5.69 0.75 -25.47
C SER A 80 7.05 0.60 -26.16
N PHE A 81 7.67 -0.57 -26.08
CA PHE A 81 9.02 -0.83 -26.57
C PHE A 81 9.11 -2.10 -27.42
N PRO A 82 8.41 -2.18 -28.57
CA PRO A 82 8.32 -3.40 -29.37
C PRO A 82 9.65 -3.90 -29.93
N ASP A 83 10.62 -3.00 -30.14
CA ASP A 83 11.94 -3.32 -30.71
C ASP A 83 13.00 -3.68 -29.64
N LYS A 84 12.64 -3.67 -28.35
CA LYS A 84 13.58 -3.93 -27.25
C LYS A 84 13.56 -5.39 -26.84
N GLN A 85 14.74 -5.91 -26.51
CA GLN A 85 14.91 -7.29 -26.04
C GLN A 85 14.44 -7.45 -24.59
N GLU A 86 14.08 -8.69 -24.23
CA GLU A 86 13.57 -9.06 -22.92
C GLU A 86 14.47 -8.58 -21.76
N GLY A 87 15.79 -8.76 -21.84
CA GLY A 87 16.71 -8.27 -20.80
C GLY A 87 16.65 -6.76 -20.54
N TYR A 88 16.39 -5.94 -21.58
CA TYR A 88 16.19 -4.49 -21.41
C TYR A 88 14.87 -4.20 -20.69
N LEU A 89 13.78 -4.88 -21.09
CA LEU A 89 12.46 -4.74 -20.48
C LEU A 89 12.48 -5.18 -19.01
N THR A 90 13.15 -6.30 -18.70
CA THR A 90 13.33 -6.82 -17.34
C THR A 90 14.08 -5.82 -16.47
N THR A 91 15.17 -5.23 -16.98
CA THR A 91 15.93 -4.20 -16.24
C THR A 91 15.08 -2.96 -15.98
N LEU A 92 14.35 -2.49 -16.98
CA LEU A 92 13.48 -1.32 -16.86
C LEU A 92 12.34 -1.58 -15.87
N ARG A 93 11.74 -2.77 -15.91
CA ARG A 93 10.71 -3.19 -14.96
C ARG A 93 11.22 -3.20 -13.53
N SER A 94 12.38 -3.79 -13.25
CA SER A 94 12.96 -3.79 -11.89
C SER A 94 13.28 -2.38 -11.38
N ASN A 95 13.66 -1.46 -12.28
CA ASN A 95 13.88 -0.07 -11.93
C ASN A 95 12.57 0.68 -11.63
N LEU A 96 11.45 0.30 -12.25
CA LEU A 96 10.15 0.91 -11.99
C LEU A 96 9.47 0.32 -10.74
N VAL A 97 9.52 -1.00 -10.60
CA VAL A 97 8.90 -1.77 -9.51
C VAL A 97 9.95 -2.03 -8.45
N ASN A 98 10.19 -1.02 -7.62
CA ASN A 98 11.01 -1.20 -6.42
C ASN A 98 10.38 -0.46 -5.24
N THR A 99 10.71 -0.92 -4.03
CA THR A 99 10.14 -0.41 -2.78
C THR A 99 10.27 1.11 -2.63
N GLN A 100 11.39 1.71 -3.06
CA GLN A 100 11.60 3.15 -2.94
C GLN A 100 10.65 3.92 -3.85
N ASN A 101 10.60 3.56 -5.14
CA ASN A 101 9.73 4.20 -6.11
C ASN A 101 8.24 4.02 -5.74
N LEU A 102 7.85 2.82 -5.34
CA LEU A 102 6.47 2.57 -4.90
C LEU A 102 6.12 3.36 -3.63
N ALA A 103 7.03 3.47 -2.67
CA ALA A 103 6.83 4.29 -1.48
C ALA A 103 6.74 5.79 -1.80
N GLU A 104 7.49 6.28 -2.79
CA GLU A 104 7.39 7.67 -3.25
C GLU A 104 6.05 7.95 -3.94
N VAL A 105 5.56 7.01 -4.75
CA VAL A 105 4.24 7.12 -5.39
C VAL A 105 3.13 7.12 -4.33
N ALA A 106 3.22 6.24 -3.32
CA ALA A 106 2.21 6.14 -2.26
C ALA A 106 2.12 7.39 -1.35
N LYS A 107 3.12 8.27 -1.36
CA LYS A 107 3.13 9.52 -0.57
C LYS A 107 2.41 10.69 -1.26
N LYS A 108 2.11 10.59 -2.55
CA LYS A 108 1.50 11.65 -3.35
C LYS A 108 -0.03 11.55 -3.32
#